data_AF-A0A3R7IZV2-F1
#
_entry.id   AF-A0A3R7IZV2-F1
#
_cell.length_a   1.000
_cell.length_b   1.000
_cell.length_c   1.000
_cell.angle_alpha   90.00
_cell.angle_beta   90.00
_cell.angle_gamma   90.00
#
_symmetry.space_group_name_H-M   'P 1'
#
loop_
_entity.id
_entity.type
_entity.pdbx_description
1 polymer ?
#
loop_
_entity_poly.entity_id
_entity_poly.type
_entity_poly.pdbx_seq_one_letter_code
_entity_poly.pdbx_strand_id
1 'polypeptide(L)'
;MRARTTLLLAAVVPLAAATAAAALKAGHLELYADRHRIRLTPVARRSCPQCHGDGGWWVTGADPEMEACGCWSNRRELRIRLLPIPPWPDEPPF
;
A
#
# COMPACT_ATOMS: atom_id res chain seq x y z
N MET A 1 30.17 24.39 -0.87
CA MET A 1 29.37 23.34 -1.55
C MET A 1 28.35 22.66 -0.63
N ARG A 2 28.71 22.26 0.60
CA ARG A 2 27.79 21.61 1.55
C ARG A 2 26.47 22.35 1.81
N ALA A 3 26.52 23.68 2.00
CA ALA A 3 25.32 24.49 2.29
C ALA A 3 24.26 24.49 1.17
N ARG A 4 24.70 24.51 -0.11
CA ARG A 4 23.80 24.45 -1.26
C ARG A 4 23.17 23.07 -1.39
N THR A 5 23.94 22.01 -1.17
CA THR A 5 23.43 20.63 -1.20
C THR A 5 22.42 20.40 -0.07
N THR A 6 22.67 20.89 1.15
CA THR A 6 21.71 20.78 2.26
C THR A 6 20.43 21.57 2.00
N LEU A 7 20.53 22.77 1.41
CA LEU A 7 19.36 23.56 1.01
C LEU A 7 18.53 22.86 -0.07
N LEU A 8 19.18 22.29 -1.08
CA LEU A 8 18.50 21.53 -2.12
C LEU A 8 17.80 20.30 -1.54
N LEU A 9 18.48 19.54 -0.66
CA LEU A 9 17.87 18.38 0.01
C LEU A 9 16.68 18.80 0.88
N ALA A 10 16.79 19.91 1.62
CA ALA A 10 15.72 20.44 2.45
C ALA A 10 14.46 20.83 1.64
N ALA A 11 14.62 21.21 0.37
CA ALA A 11 13.50 21.51 -0.52
C ALA A 11 12.96 20.26 -1.25
N VAL A 12 13.85 19.39 -1.72
CA VAL A 12 13.49 18.22 -2.54
C VAL A 12 12.80 17.13 -1.72
N VAL A 13 13.26 16.88 -0.49
CA VAL A 13 12.69 15.79 0.34
C VAL A 13 11.22 16.03 0.70
N PRO A 14 10.79 17.22 1.18
CA PRO A 14 9.38 17.49 1.44
C PRO A 14 8.53 17.43 0.18
N LEU A 15 9.04 17.92 -0.95
CA LEU A 15 8.32 17.88 -2.23
C LEU A 15 8.08 16.44 -2.67
N ALA A 16 9.12 15.59 -2.60
CA ALA A 16 9.01 14.16 -2.93
C ALA A 16 8.04 13.42 -1.99
N ALA A 17 8.05 13.76 -0.70
CA ALA A 17 7.13 13.17 0.28
C ALA A 17 5.67 13.57 -0.04
N ALA A 18 5.42 14.83 -0.37
CA ALA A 18 4.08 15.32 -0.73
C ALA A 18 3.56 14.68 -2.02
N THR A 19 4.41 14.54 -3.04
CA THR A 19 4.02 13.88 -4.30
C THR A 19 3.74 12.40 -4.09
N ALA A 20 4.56 11.69 -3.30
CA ALA A 20 4.33 10.30 -2.95
C ALA A 20 2.99 10.13 -2.20
N ALA A 21 2.72 10.96 -1.19
CA ALA A 21 1.46 10.91 -0.44
C ALA A 21 0.24 11.17 -1.35
N ALA A 22 0.34 12.12 -2.28
CA ALA A 22 -0.71 12.39 -3.26
C ALA A 22 -0.93 11.19 -4.19
N ALA A 23 0.15 10.56 -4.68
CA ALA A 23 0.07 9.38 -5.52
C ALA A 23 -0.56 8.17 -4.80
N LEU A 24 -0.17 7.92 -3.54
CA LEU A 24 -0.76 6.86 -2.72
C LEU A 24 -2.25 7.08 -2.50
N LYS A 25 -2.66 8.31 -2.17
CA LYS A 25 -4.06 8.66 -1.97
C LYS A 25 -4.89 8.51 -3.24
N ALA A 26 -4.40 9.03 -4.37
CA ALA A 26 -5.08 8.91 -5.67
C ALA A 26 -5.14 7.44 -6.15
N GLY A 27 -4.08 6.68 -5.89
CA GLY A 27 -4.00 5.26 -6.21
C GLY A 27 -4.79 4.35 -5.27
N HIS A 28 -5.30 4.86 -4.14
CA HIS A 28 -5.85 4.04 -3.05
C HIS A 28 -4.90 2.90 -2.68
N LEU A 29 -3.67 3.27 -2.33
CA LEU A 29 -2.61 2.37 -1.90
C LEU A 29 -2.16 2.76 -0.49
N GLU A 30 -1.83 1.77 0.32
CA GLU A 30 -1.09 1.94 1.57
C GLU A 30 0.38 1.60 1.37
N LEU A 31 1.25 2.43 1.94
CA LEU A 31 2.69 2.22 1.95
C LEU A 31 3.11 1.71 3.32
N TYR A 32 3.79 0.57 3.33
CA TYR A 32 4.52 0.05 4.48
C TYR A 32 6.01 -0.01 4.14
N ALA A 33 6.86 0.56 4.99
CA ALA A 33 8.30 0.56 4.82
C ALA A 33 9.00 0.25 6.14
N ASP A 34 9.90 -0.73 6.11
CA ASP A 34 10.83 -1.04 7.18
C ASP A 34 12.23 -1.32 6.61
N ARG A 35 13.18 -1.66 7.48
CA ARG A 35 14.57 -1.98 7.07
C ARG A 35 14.68 -3.17 6.10
N HIS A 36 13.67 -4.04 6.04
CA HIS A 36 13.69 -5.27 5.26
C HIS A 36 12.85 -5.20 3.99
N ARG A 37 11.81 -4.36 3.94
CA ARG A 37 10.90 -4.30 2.80
C ARG A 37 10.20 -2.97 2.63
N ILE A 38 9.82 -2.72 1.39
CA ILE A 38 8.84 -1.72 0.99
C ILE A 38 7.66 -2.48 0.37
N ARG A 39 6.44 -2.16 0.81
CA ARG A 39 5.21 -2.81 0.37
C ARG A 39 4.15 -1.76 0.03
N LEU A 40 3.51 -1.92 -1.12
CA LEU A 40 2.37 -1.14 -1.57
C LEU A 40 1.17 -2.07 -1.68
N THR A 41 0.20 -1.88 -0.79
CA THR A 41 -1.00 -2.72 -0.72
C THR A 41 -2.20 -1.92 -1.22
N PRO A 42 -2.96 -2.42 -2.20
CA PRO A 42 -4.22 -1.80 -2.62
C PRO A 42 -5.24 -1.80 -1.50
N VAL A 43 -5.94 -0.68 -1.31
CA VAL A 43 -7.03 -0.57 -0.34
C VAL A 43 -8.36 -0.25 -1.02
N ALA A 44 -9.43 -0.61 -0.33
CA ALA A 44 -10.80 -0.35 -0.76
C ALA A 44 -11.05 1.16 -0.92
N ARG A 45 -11.71 1.54 -2.01
CA ARG A 45 -12.03 2.95 -2.27
C ARG A 45 -13.31 3.31 -1.55
N ARG A 46 -13.29 4.39 -0.77
CA ARG A 46 -14.52 4.94 -0.16
C ARG A 46 -15.58 5.34 -1.19
N SER A 47 -15.14 5.72 -2.40
CA SER A 47 -16.01 6.05 -3.53
C SER A 47 -16.48 4.85 -4.35
N CYS A 48 -16.08 3.62 -4.00
CA CYS A 48 -16.56 2.43 -4.71
C CYS A 48 -18.07 2.27 -4.46
N PRO A 49 -18.90 2.17 -5.51
CA PRO A 49 -20.36 2.05 -5.35
C PRO A 49 -20.80 0.68 -4.82
N GLN A 50 -19.89 -0.30 -4.76
CA GLN A 50 -20.20 -1.64 -4.25
C GLN A 50 -19.88 -1.75 -2.76
N CYS A 51 -18.64 -1.45 -2.37
CA CYS A 51 -18.18 -1.70 -1.01
C CYS A 51 -18.04 -0.44 -0.15
N HIS A 52 -18.17 0.77 -0.71
CA HIS A 52 -18.08 2.05 0.04
C HIS A 52 -16.86 2.22 0.97
N GLY A 53 -15.78 1.49 0.70
CA GLY A 53 -14.57 1.45 1.55
C GLY A 53 -14.47 0.27 2.52
N ASP A 54 -15.52 -0.54 2.68
CA ASP A 54 -15.54 -1.70 3.58
C ASP A 54 -14.75 -2.90 3.02
N GLY A 55 -14.40 -2.86 1.74
CA GLY A 55 -13.55 -3.85 1.09
C GLY A 55 -14.27 -5.12 0.65
N GLY A 56 -15.53 -5.33 1.01
CA GLY A 56 -16.27 -6.50 0.60
C GLY A 56 -17.69 -6.51 1.13
N TRP A 57 -18.34 -7.66 1.05
CA TRP A 57 -19.63 -7.93 1.68
C TRP A 57 -19.63 -9.35 2.25
N TRP A 58 -20.37 -9.56 3.33
CA TRP A 58 -20.58 -10.89 3.89
C TRP A 58 -21.58 -11.64 3.03
N VAL A 59 -21.23 -12.83 2.57
CA VAL A 59 -22.19 -13.71 1.90
C VAL A 59 -23.06 -14.41 2.95
N THR A 60 -24.35 -14.58 2.66
CA THR A 60 -25.26 -15.31 3.56
C THR A 60 -25.12 -16.82 3.35
N GLY A 61 -25.08 -17.61 4.42
CA GLY A 61 -24.99 -19.06 4.33
C GLY A 61 -24.63 -19.73 5.66
N ALA A 62 -24.48 -21.05 5.63
CA ALA A 62 -24.06 -21.84 6.80
C ALA A 62 -22.61 -21.55 7.24
N ASP A 63 -21.79 -21.05 6.32
CA ASP A 63 -20.41 -20.60 6.56
C ASP A 63 -20.18 -19.26 5.81
N PRO A 64 -20.52 -18.12 6.42
CA PRO A 64 -20.46 -16.82 5.77
C PRO A 64 -19.01 -16.34 5.61
N GLU A 65 -18.50 -16.38 4.39
CA GLU A 65 -17.22 -15.74 4.04
C GLU A 65 -17.43 -14.28 3.61
N MET A 66 -16.34 -13.49 3.68
CA MET A 66 -16.34 -12.13 3.13
C MET A 66 -15.88 -12.16 1.68
N GLU A 67 -16.76 -11.79 0.75
CA GLU A 67 -16.38 -11.64 -0.65
C GLU A 67 -15.66 -10.30 -0.85
N ALA A 68 -14.43 -10.36 -1.36
CA ALA A 68 -13.60 -9.19 -1.54
C ALA A 68 -13.99 -8.39 -2.79
N CYS A 69 -14.23 -7.09 -2.62
CA CYS A 69 -14.61 -6.21 -3.72
C CYS A 69 -13.45 -6.01 -4.71
N GLY A 70 -13.73 -6.28 -5.99
CA GLY A 70 -12.78 -6.14 -7.10
C GLY A 70 -12.13 -4.76 -7.24
N CYS A 71 -12.70 -3.72 -6.61
CA CYS A 71 -12.14 -2.37 -6.61
C CYS A 71 -10.73 -2.31 -5.98
N TRP A 72 -10.37 -3.27 -5.14
CA TRP A 72 -9.03 -3.42 -4.55
C TRP A 72 -8.49 -4.85 -4.67
N SER A 73 -9.33 -5.89 -4.55
CA SER A 73 -8.87 -7.29 -4.54
C SER A 73 -8.26 -7.74 -5.87
N ASN A 74 -8.72 -7.18 -6.99
CA ASN A 74 -8.15 -7.48 -8.32
C ASN A 74 -6.82 -6.75 -8.58
N ARG A 75 -6.36 -5.90 -7.67
CA ARG A 75 -5.12 -5.15 -7.81
C ARG A 75 -3.99 -5.88 -7.11
N ARG A 76 -2.83 -5.91 -7.74
CA ARG A 76 -1.65 -6.62 -7.23
C ARG A 76 -0.97 -5.82 -6.12
N GLU A 77 -0.60 -6.51 -5.03
CA GLU A 77 0.35 -5.98 -4.06
C GLU A 77 1.76 -5.94 -4.65
N LEU A 78 2.45 -4.81 -4.51
CA LEU A 78 3.85 -4.67 -4.93
C LEU A 78 4.76 -4.71 -3.70
N ARG A 79 5.83 -5.52 -3.77
CA ARG A 79 6.78 -5.71 -2.68
C ARG A 79 8.20 -5.69 -3.21
N ILE A 80 9.06 -4.91 -2.56
CA ILE A 80 10.50 -4.91 -2.78
C ILE A 80 11.15 -5.33 -1.47
N ARG A 81 12.02 -6.35 -1.50
CA ARG A 81 12.84 -6.73 -0.36
C ARG A 81 14.18 -5.99 -0.40
N LEU A 82 14.51 -5.36 0.71
CA LEU A 82 15.74 -4.60 0.93
C LEU A 82 16.79 -5.44 1.66
N LEU A 83 16.36 -6.25 2.63
CA LEU A 83 17.20 -7.18 3.38
C LEU A 83 16.49 -8.54 3.48
N PRO A 84 17.25 -9.63 3.74
CA PRO A 84 16.64 -10.90 4.11
C PRO A 84 15.67 -10.71 5.28
N ILE A 85 14.49 -11.29 5.15
CA ILE A 85 13.51 -11.41 6.23
C ILE A 85 13.65 -12.85 6.73
N PRO A 86 13.74 -13.10 8.05
CA PRO A 86 13.65 -14.46 8.58
C PRO A 86 12.40 -15.13 8.01
N PRO A 87 12.46 -16.38 7.54
CA PRO A 87 11.29 -17.04 6.98
C PRO A 87 10.18 -17.08 8.03
N TRP A 88 9.07 -16.39 7.77
CA TRP A 88 7.83 -16.54 8.53
C TRP A 88 7.01 -17.67 7.90
N PRO A 89 6.32 -18.51 8.70
CA PRO A 89 5.58 -19.67 8.20
C PRO A 89 4.56 -19.34 7.09
N ASP A 90 3.95 -18.15 7.16
CA ASP A 90 2.85 -17.74 6.28
C ASP A 90 3.29 -16.87 5.10
N GLU A 91 4.60 -16.66 4.89
CA GLU A 91 5.08 -15.81 3.79
C GLU A 91 5.22 -16.62 2.49
N PRO A 92 4.44 -16.31 1.44
CA PRO A 92 4.51 -17.07 0.19
C PRO A 92 5.89 -16.94 -0.48
N PRO A 93 6.37 -18.00 -1.15
CA PRO A 93 7.59 -17.94 -1.94
C PRO A 93 7.39 -17.02 -3.15
N PHE A 94 8.50 -16.42 -3.58
CA PHE A 94 8.55 -15.43 -4.67
C PHE A 94 8.29 -16.04 -6.04
#